data_AF-A0A0A2EBY2-F1
#
_entry.id   AF-A0A0A2EBY2-F1
#
_cell.length_a   1.000
_cell.length_b   1.000
_cell.length_c   1.000
_cell.angle_alpha   90.00
_cell.angle_beta   90.00
_cell.angle_gamma   90.00
#
_symmetry.space_group_name_H-M   'P 1'
#
loop_
_entity.id
_entity.type
_entity.pdbx_description
1 polymer ?
#
loop_
_entity_poly.entity_id
_entity_poly.type
_entity_poly.pdbx_seq_one_letter_code
_entity_poly.pdbx_strand_id
1 'polypeptide(L)'
;MVTSVIGKIFLQAYNEKNGTNYTPKEFFLKIYYPLFFGHEKYLMTAGNSPFENPKISWKEMILGKKPFETAEKRTERLNKFIEKIDSGMADASIAIGFPSIDPLSTTSGQTSIPRNQVDPSESYLSWIGAGLGVGVQGGMTILFNKPELLMDIFEGWKIYRQLLDKSPIMRGNQIHTWNGKWLNKHYDTIDKSLDFSGVFSTKDGIMEIDVLPWAQLLVAISRHFQDPKMMGYVYNIGQTNTTIGFIPFVLQPIRKANELYVRYFGIDRNRDAMKLFGTAMGFSKACSEGSIGLKAMEPKGLSEFMKKGKIPVYKLDDKERIIQFNTYQIWLLAMLNNEKLWEKAKEFACSLQAFGSGGKVGRTGRTNMIKKLLEATNKKNFIEQLTEIVGESESSNEFEEMASILHLMPTDNVPYFLTLLRFHYAVINKH
;
A
#
# COMPACT_ATOMS: atom_id res chain seq x y z
N MET A 1 15.25 15.31 -13.09
CA MET A 1 13.93 15.24 -12.41
C MET A 1 13.59 13.81 -12.03
N VAL A 2 12.84 13.56 -10.95
CA VAL A 2 12.59 12.17 -10.50
C VAL A 2 11.87 11.34 -11.56
N THR A 3 10.84 11.88 -12.21
CA THR A 3 10.15 11.25 -13.33
C THR A 3 11.12 10.88 -14.46
N SER A 4 11.97 11.81 -14.90
CA SER A 4 12.98 11.54 -15.93
C SER A 4 14.01 10.48 -15.53
N VAL A 5 14.43 10.47 -14.25
CA VAL A 5 15.33 9.44 -13.71
C VAL A 5 14.68 8.07 -13.79
N ILE A 6 13.41 7.93 -13.40
CA ILE A 6 12.68 6.66 -13.53
C ILE A 6 12.53 6.25 -14.99
N GLY A 7 12.18 7.19 -15.87
CA GLY A 7 12.10 6.95 -17.31
C GLY A 7 13.43 6.45 -17.89
N LYS A 8 14.55 7.00 -17.41
CA LYS A 8 15.91 6.60 -17.84
C LYS A 8 16.25 5.18 -17.39
N ILE A 9 16.00 4.87 -16.11
CA ILE A 9 16.23 3.52 -15.55
C ILE A 9 15.42 2.49 -16.34
N PHE A 10 14.14 2.78 -16.60
CA PHE A 10 13.29 1.91 -17.39
C PHE A 10 13.79 1.73 -18.83
N LEU A 11 14.12 2.83 -19.53
CA LEU A 11 14.56 2.77 -20.92
C LEU A 11 15.85 1.98 -21.08
N GLN A 12 16.79 2.13 -20.14
CA GLN A 12 18.01 1.31 -20.09
C GLN A 12 17.67 -0.18 -19.97
N ALA A 13 16.84 -0.55 -18.98
CA ALA A 13 16.41 -1.94 -18.79
C ALA A 13 15.64 -2.50 -20.00
N TYR A 14 14.81 -1.68 -20.64
CA TYR A 14 14.08 -2.05 -21.85
C TYR A 14 15.05 -2.34 -23.00
N ASN A 15 16.01 -1.46 -23.24
CA ASN A 15 17.01 -1.61 -24.30
C ASN A 15 17.86 -2.87 -24.08
N GLU A 16 18.29 -3.10 -22.84
CA GLU A 16 19.03 -4.32 -22.46
C GLU A 16 18.19 -5.59 -22.69
N LYS A 17 16.95 -5.65 -22.19
CA LYS A 17 16.07 -6.83 -22.32
C LYS A 17 15.74 -7.17 -23.78
N ASN A 18 15.60 -6.16 -24.65
CA ASN A 18 15.17 -6.34 -26.04
C ASN A 18 16.32 -6.28 -27.06
N GLY A 19 17.56 -6.05 -26.63
CA GLY A 19 18.69 -5.86 -27.54
C GLY A 19 18.54 -4.64 -28.47
N THR A 20 17.85 -3.59 -28.00
CA THR A 20 17.63 -2.35 -28.75
C THR A 20 18.52 -1.22 -28.23
N ASN A 21 18.61 -0.12 -28.96
CA ASN A 21 19.33 1.08 -28.53
C ASN A 21 18.47 2.34 -28.76
N TYR A 22 17.22 2.31 -28.33
CA TYR A 22 16.33 3.45 -28.51
C TYR A 22 16.81 4.65 -27.70
N THR A 23 16.89 5.80 -28.37
CA THR A 23 16.95 7.09 -27.69
C THR A 23 15.60 7.41 -27.01
N PRO A 24 15.55 8.36 -26.06
CA PRO A 24 14.29 8.75 -25.42
C PRO A 24 13.21 9.23 -26.41
N LYS A 25 13.59 10.02 -27.42
CA LYS A 25 12.67 10.50 -28.47
C LYS A 25 12.15 9.35 -29.31
N GLU A 26 13.03 8.42 -29.73
CA GLU A 26 12.61 7.27 -30.52
C GLU A 26 11.69 6.32 -29.77
N PHE A 27 12.02 5.98 -28.52
CA PHE A 27 11.16 5.14 -27.69
C PHE A 27 9.80 5.82 -27.50
N PHE A 28 9.81 7.13 -27.23
CA PHE A 28 8.58 7.89 -27.05
C PHE A 28 7.71 7.81 -28.30
N LEU A 29 8.25 8.09 -29.49
CA LEU A 29 7.47 8.15 -30.73
C LEU A 29 7.06 6.76 -31.25
N LYS A 30 7.92 5.75 -31.12
CA LYS A 30 7.70 4.41 -31.69
C LYS A 30 6.91 3.48 -30.78
N ILE A 31 7.02 3.65 -29.45
CA ILE A 31 6.44 2.71 -28.48
C ILE A 31 5.44 3.41 -27.55
N TYR A 32 5.86 4.47 -26.87
CA TYR A 32 5.05 5.09 -25.83
C TYR A 32 3.83 5.84 -26.40
N TYR A 33 4.02 6.70 -27.39
CA TYR A 33 2.97 7.51 -27.99
C TYR A 33 1.87 6.66 -28.64
N PRO A 34 2.17 5.65 -29.49
CA PRO A 34 1.14 4.79 -30.06
C PRO A 34 0.29 4.13 -28.97
N LEU A 35 0.91 3.72 -27.86
CA LEU A 35 0.22 3.07 -26.75
C LEU A 35 -0.64 4.04 -25.90
N PHE A 36 -0.11 5.21 -25.59
CA PHE A 36 -0.72 6.15 -24.64
C PHE A 36 -1.70 7.13 -25.29
N PHE A 37 -1.38 7.62 -26.49
CA PHE A 37 -2.06 8.73 -27.15
C PHE A 37 -2.48 8.42 -28.59
N GLY A 38 -2.07 7.29 -29.16
CA GLY A 38 -2.44 6.90 -30.52
C GLY A 38 -3.92 6.54 -30.72
N HIS A 39 -4.68 6.45 -29.63
CA HIS A 39 -6.06 5.95 -29.59
C HIS A 39 -7.02 7.01 -29.06
N GLU A 40 -8.32 6.82 -29.29
CA GLU A 40 -9.36 7.75 -28.85
C GLU A 40 -9.37 8.00 -27.34
N LYS A 41 -9.07 6.96 -26.55
CA LYS A 41 -9.02 7.04 -25.09
C LYS A 41 -7.59 6.95 -24.60
N TYR A 42 -7.05 8.06 -24.09
CA TYR A 42 -5.66 8.11 -23.65
C TYR A 42 -5.45 7.30 -22.36
N LEU A 43 -4.24 6.76 -22.17
CA LEU A 43 -3.91 6.06 -20.92
C LEU A 43 -3.58 7.03 -19.77
N MET A 44 -3.05 8.20 -20.11
CA MET A 44 -2.67 9.27 -19.19
C MET A 44 -2.90 10.62 -19.86
N THR A 45 -3.12 11.68 -19.09
CA THR A 45 -3.07 13.07 -19.60
C THR A 45 -2.32 13.97 -18.62
N ALA A 46 -1.84 15.12 -19.10
CA ALA A 46 -1.23 16.15 -18.25
C ALA A 46 -1.87 17.49 -18.57
N GLY A 47 -2.50 18.13 -17.57
CA GLY A 47 -3.53 19.16 -17.74
C GLY A 47 -3.19 20.28 -18.73
N ASN A 48 -1.98 20.83 -18.66
CA ASN A 48 -1.56 21.95 -19.52
C ASN A 48 -0.79 21.51 -20.78
N SER A 49 -0.63 20.20 -20.99
CA SER A 49 0.13 19.66 -22.11
C SER A 49 -0.61 19.80 -23.44
N PRO A 50 0.11 19.80 -24.58
CA PRO A 50 -0.51 19.69 -25.90
C PRO A 50 -1.43 18.48 -26.06
N PHE A 51 -1.23 17.41 -25.29
CA PHE A 51 -2.10 16.23 -25.29
C PHE A 51 -3.43 16.42 -24.55
N GLU A 52 -3.60 17.48 -23.77
CA GLU A 52 -4.86 17.78 -23.08
C GLU A 52 -5.39 19.17 -23.43
N ASN A 53 -4.59 20.10 -23.98
CA ASN A 53 -4.99 21.49 -24.24
C ASN A 53 -5.20 21.76 -25.75
N PRO A 54 -6.38 22.22 -26.22
CA PRO A 54 -7.62 22.50 -25.46
C PRO A 54 -8.22 21.27 -24.79
N LYS A 55 -8.87 21.48 -23.62
CA LYS A 55 -9.36 20.44 -22.72
C LYS A 55 -10.22 19.37 -23.42
N ILE A 56 -9.98 18.10 -23.08
CA ILE A 56 -10.72 16.97 -23.67
C ILE A 56 -11.93 16.62 -22.78
N SER A 57 -13.12 16.60 -23.38
CA SER A 57 -14.38 16.25 -22.69
C SER A 57 -14.59 14.74 -22.60
N TRP A 58 -13.71 14.02 -21.88
CA TRP A 58 -13.74 12.56 -21.75
C TRP A 58 -15.12 11.98 -21.45
N LYS A 59 -15.83 12.54 -20.45
CA LYS A 59 -17.17 12.07 -20.05
C LYS A 59 -18.20 12.21 -21.17
N GLU A 60 -18.19 13.33 -21.90
CA GLU A 60 -19.14 13.57 -22.98
C GLU A 60 -18.86 12.66 -24.18
N MET A 61 -17.58 12.42 -24.48
CA MET A 61 -17.16 11.53 -25.56
C MET A 61 -17.54 10.07 -25.29
N ILE A 62 -17.27 9.58 -24.07
CA ILE A 62 -17.63 8.21 -23.66
C ILE A 62 -19.16 8.00 -23.67
N LEU A 63 -19.92 9.02 -23.28
CA LEU A 63 -21.39 8.98 -23.30
C LEU A 63 -22.00 9.26 -24.68
N GLY A 64 -21.19 9.39 -25.74
CA GLY A 64 -21.65 9.63 -27.11
C GLY A 64 -22.28 11.01 -27.34
N LYS A 65 -22.13 11.96 -26.41
CA LYS A 65 -22.64 13.34 -26.55
C LYS A 65 -21.78 14.18 -27.49
N LYS A 66 -20.52 13.81 -27.66
CA LYS A 66 -19.55 14.39 -28.59
C LYS A 66 -18.74 13.28 -29.23
N PRO A 67 -18.28 13.42 -30.49
CA PRO A 67 -17.36 12.46 -31.08
C PRO A 67 -16.01 12.52 -30.36
N PHE A 68 -15.29 11.41 -30.33
CA PHE A 68 -13.87 11.40 -29.95
C PHE A 68 -13.05 12.24 -30.94
N GLU A 69 -11.86 12.67 -30.51
CA GLU A 69 -10.94 13.39 -31.40
C GLU A 69 -10.56 12.54 -32.62
N THR A 70 -10.32 13.17 -33.77
CA THR A 70 -9.86 12.47 -34.98
C THR A 70 -8.36 12.15 -34.91
N ALA A 71 -7.89 11.24 -35.75
CA ALA A 71 -6.46 10.91 -35.82
C ALA A 71 -5.59 12.11 -36.25
N GLU A 72 -6.11 12.99 -37.09
CA GLU A 72 -5.47 14.23 -37.52
C GLU A 72 -5.30 15.17 -36.33
N LYS A 73 -6.33 15.31 -35.50
CA LYS A 73 -6.25 16.15 -34.30
C LYS A 73 -5.21 15.64 -33.30
N ARG A 74 -5.11 14.32 -33.13
CA ARG A 74 -4.07 13.71 -32.30
C ARG A 74 -2.66 13.96 -32.85
N THR A 75 -2.50 13.87 -34.16
CA THR A 75 -1.24 14.21 -34.85
C THR A 75 -0.86 15.68 -34.67
N GLU A 76 -1.82 16.60 -34.76
CA GLU A 76 -1.60 18.03 -34.49
C GLU A 76 -1.09 18.26 -33.05
N ARG A 77 -1.70 17.57 -32.06
CA ARG A 77 -1.26 17.63 -30.65
C ARG A 77 0.17 17.10 -30.47
N LEU A 78 0.51 16.00 -31.15
CA LEU A 78 1.87 15.44 -31.14
C LEU A 78 2.89 16.41 -31.75
N ASN A 79 2.59 17.02 -32.90
CA ASN A 79 3.51 17.96 -33.55
C ASN A 79 3.77 19.17 -32.65
N LYS A 80 2.71 19.75 -32.05
CA LYS A 80 2.83 20.84 -31.07
C LYS A 80 3.68 20.44 -29.85
N PHE A 81 3.57 19.20 -29.41
CA PHE A 81 4.40 18.67 -28.33
C PHE A 81 5.88 18.60 -28.71
N ILE A 82 6.19 18.07 -29.88
CA ILE A 82 7.57 17.94 -30.39
C ILE A 82 8.18 19.33 -30.63
N GLU A 83 7.49 20.22 -31.33
CA GLU A 83 7.93 21.60 -31.58
C GLU A 83 8.26 22.34 -30.28
N LYS A 84 7.41 22.18 -29.26
CA LYS A 84 7.62 22.81 -27.96
C LYS A 84 8.83 22.23 -27.23
N ILE A 85 9.08 20.92 -27.30
CA ILE A 85 10.32 20.32 -26.75
C ILE A 85 11.54 20.84 -27.50
N ASP A 86 11.51 20.85 -28.83
CA ASP A 86 12.62 21.24 -29.69
C ASP A 86 12.93 22.75 -29.56
N SER A 87 11.99 23.58 -29.06
CA SER A 87 12.22 24.99 -28.72
C SER A 87 13.12 25.23 -27.50
N GLY A 88 13.41 24.18 -26.70
CA GLY A 88 14.37 24.24 -25.59
C GLY A 88 13.86 24.84 -24.28
N MET A 89 12.57 25.16 -24.15
CA MET A 89 11.97 25.65 -22.90
C MET A 89 11.11 24.56 -22.23
N ALA A 90 11.76 23.63 -21.54
CA ALA A 90 11.06 22.60 -20.78
C ALA A 90 10.28 23.20 -19.60
N ASP A 91 8.94 23.11 -19.66
CA ASP A 91 8.03 23.47 -18.57
C ASP A 91 7.08 22.30 -18.25
N ALA A 92 6.34 22.39 -17.15
CA ALA A 92 5.41 21.37 -16.65
C ALA A 92 4.39 20.83 -17.69
N SER A 93 4.10 21.57 -18.78
CA SER A 93 3.24 21.11 -19.86
C SER A 93 3.88 20.11 -20.81
N ILE A 94 5.21 20.08 -20.93
CA ILE A 94 5.94 19.15 -21.79
C ILE A 94 6.91 18.26 -21.04
N ALA A 95 7.19 18.57 -19.77
CA ALA A 95 8.04 17.78 -18.91
C ALA A 95 7.35 17.54 -17.55
N ILE A 96 6.90 16.31 -17.31
CA ILE A 96 6.05 15.98 -16.15
C ILE A 96 6.83 16.09 -14.84
N GLY A 97 6.32 16.91 -13.93
CA GLY A 97 6.91 17.18 -12.61
C GLY A 97 7.91 18.33 -12.59
N PHE A 98 8.30 18.88 -13.74
CA PHE A 98 9.19 20.03 -13.84
C PHE A 98 8.50 21.33 -13.39
N PRO A 99 9.26 22.43 -13.22
CA PRO A 99 8.68 23.72 -12.90
C PRO A 99 7.72 24.18 -14.00
N SER A 100 6.61 24.80 -13.61
CA SER A 100 5.76 25.54 -14.54
C SER A 100 6.43 26.84 -14.98
N ILE A 101 5.82 27.51 -15.96
CA ILE A 101 6.30 28.81 -16.46
C ILE A 101 6.43 29.83 -15.32
N ASP A 102 5.42 29.89 -14.46
CA ASP A 102 5.48 30.56 -13.16
C ASP A 102 5.93 29.54 -12.09
N PRO A 103 7.14 29.66 -11.49
CA PRO A 103 7.61 28.76 -10.44
C PRO A 103 6.71 28.73 -9.19
N LEU A 104 5.93 29.79 -8.95
CA LEU A 104 5.05 29.94 -7.78
C LEU A 104 3.67 29.31 -7.99
N SER A 105 3.36 28.86 -9.21
CA SER A 105 2.11 28.15 -9.49
C SER A 105 1.99 26.87 -8.66
N THR A 106 0.76 26.54 -8.26
CA THR A 106 0.42 25.29 -7.55
C THR A 106 0.72 24.02 -8.34
N THR A 107 0.96 24.15 -9.65
CA THR A 107 1.30 23.05 -10.58
C THR A 107 2.80 22.98 -10.88
N SER A 108 3.60 23.87 -10.28
CA SER A 108 5.06 23.82 -10.36
C SER A 108 5.59 22.63 -9.56
N GLY A 109 6.68 22.01 -10.02
CA GLY A 109 7.35 20.92 -9.32
C GLY A 109 8.87 21.06 -9.34
N GLN A 110 9.53 20.57 -8.28
CA GLN A 110 10.99 20.50 -8.10
C GLN A 110 11.76 21.69 -8.71
N THR A 111 11.47 22.90 -8.22
CA THR A 111 11.99 24.21 -8.67
C THR A 111 13.49 24.41 -8.50
N SER A 112 14.21 23.43 -7.95
CA SER A 112 15.65 23.47 -7.74
C SER A 112 16.49 23.30 -9.02
N ILE A 113 15.86 23.01 -10.17
CA ILE A 113 16.55 22.82 -11.46
C ILE A 113 16.24 24.02 -12.40
N PRO A 114 17.27 24.77 -12.87
CA PRO A 114 17.08 25.82 -13.87
C PRO A 114 16.55 25.27 -15.20
N ARG A 115 15.46 25.86 -15.72
CA ARG A 115 14.76 25.37 -16.93
C ARG A 115 15.59 25.42 -18.21
N ASN A 116 16.48 26.41 -18.31
CA ASN A 116 17.37 26.60 -19.46
C ASN A 116 18.52 25.60 -19.55
N GLN A 117 18.63 24.67 -18.59
CA GLN A 117 19.66 23.63 -18.54
C GLN A 117 19.08 22.23 -18.73
N VAL A 118 17.79 22.12 -19.06
CA VAL A 118 17.12 20.83 -19.24
C VAL A 118 17.31 20.34 -20.67
N ASP A 119 18.00 19.21 -20.82
CA ASP A 119 18.14 18.53 -22.10
C ASP A 119 16.76 18.12 -22.65
N PRO A 120 16.45 18.35 -23.95
CA PRO A 120 15.16 17.97 -24.54
C PRO A 120 14.77 16.50 -24.32
N SER A 121 15.74 15.59 -24.24
CA SER A 121 15.53 14.17 -23.96
C SER A 121 14.91 13.92 -22.58
N GLU A 122 15.18 14.78 -21.59
CA GLU A 122 14.60 14.70 -20.25
C GLU A 122 13.08 14.91 -20.27
N SER A 123 12.57 15.68 -21.24
CA SER A 123 11.13 15.85 -21.42
C SER A 123 10.49 14.52 -21.80
N TYR A 124 10.99 13.82 -22.82
CA TYR A 124 10.48 12.49 -23.19
C TYR A 124 10.59 11.48 -22.05
N LEU A 125 11.75 11.45 -21.36
CA LEU A 125 11.96 10.57 -20.21
C LEU A 125 10.96 10.85 -19.08
N SER A 126 10.59 12.12 -18.84
CA SER A 126 9.65 12.48 -17.78
C SER A 126 8.26 11.90 -18.00
N TRP A 127 7.80 11.82 -19.25
CA TRP A 127 6.51 11.22 -19.59
C TRP A 127 6.54 9.71 -19.43
N ILE A 128 7.58 9.06 -19.94
CA ILE A 128 7.80 7.62 -19.79
C ILE A 128 7.82 7.27 -18.30
N GLY A 129 8.60 8.00 -17.50
CA GLY A 129 8.68 7.85 -16.06
C GLY A 129 7.37 8.11 -15.34
N ALA A 130 6.64 9.18 -15.70
CA ALA A 130 5.34 9.47 -15.12
C ALA A 130 4.32 8.36 -15.40
N GLY A 131 4.34 7.74 -16.58
CA GLY A 131 3.48 6.60 -16.91
C GLY A 131 3.72 5.37 -16.03
N LEU A 132 4.92 5.23 -15.44
CA LEU A 132 5.32 4.12 -14.58
C LEU A 132 4.90 4.31 -13.11
N GLY A 133 4.27 5.44 -12.76
CA GLY A 133 3.77 5.68 -11.41
C GLY A 133 2.67 4.69 -11.00
N VAL A 134 2.67 4.27 -9.74
CA VAL A 134 1.65 3.35 -9.19
C VAL A 134 0.71 4.12 -8.26
N GLY A 135 -0.56 4.22 -8.64
CA GLY A 135 -1.59 4.93 -7.90
C GLY A 135 -2.21 4.06 -6.80
N VAL A 136 -2.35 4.62 -5.61
CA VAL A 136 -2.93 3.93 -4.43
C VAL A 136 -4.01 4.76 -3.75
N GLN A 137 -4.87 4.09 -2.97
CA GLN A 137 -5.90 4.77 -2.18
C GLN A 137 -5.27 5.80 -1.24
N GLY A 138 -5.95 6.93 -1.08
CA GLY A 138 -5.37 8.15 -0.50
C GLY A 138 -4.89 9.15 -1.56
N GLY A 139 -5.02 8.82 -2.85
CA GLY A 139 -4.77 9.75 -3.95
C GLY A 139 -3.30 10.04 -4.17
N MET A 140 -2.40 9.14 -3.80
CA MET A 140 -0.96 9.29 -4.02
C MET A 140 -0.48 8.31 -5.08
N THR A 141 0.59 8.70 -5.76
CA THR A 141 1.33 7.91 -6.73
C THR A 141 2.73 7.62 -6.20
N ILE A 142 3.18 6.39 -6.37
CA ILE A 142 4.51 5.92 -5.95
C ILE A 142 5.33 5.63 -7.21
N LEU A 143 6.51 6.22 -7.30
CA LEU A 143 7.53 5.87 -8.29
C LEU A 143 8.62 5.02 -7.64
N PHE A 144 8.69 3.75 -8.03
CA PHE A 144 9.75 2.85 -7.62
C PHE A 144 10.93 2.91 -8.60
N ASN A 145 12.14 2.64 -8.13
CA ASN A 145 13.36 2.69 -8.95
C ASN A 145 13.92 1.31 -9.30
N LYS A 146 13.11 0.24 -9.19
CA LYS A 146 13.53 -1.14 -9.45
C LYS A 146 13.29 -1.52 -10.91
N PRO A 147 14.34 -1.79 -11.72
CA PRO A 147 14.19 -2.07 -13.15
C PRO A 147 13.18 -3.18 -13.46
N GLU A 148 13.23 -4.30 -12.75
CA GLU A 148 12.30 -5.43 -12.92
C GLU A 148 10.84 -4.99 -12.73
N LEU A 149 10.54 -4.28 -11.63
CA LEU A 149 9.20 -3.76 -11.35
C LEU A 149 8.72 -2.80 -12.46
N LEU A 150 9.60 -1.93 -12.97
CA LEU A 150 9.26 -1.00 -14.04
C LEU A 150 8.95 -1.74 -15.36
N MET A 151 9.68 -2.82 -15.65
CA MET A 151 9.40 -3.68 -16.79
C MET A 151 8.06 -4.42 -16.63
N ASP A 152 7.75 -4.92 -15.44
CA ASP A 152 6.47 -5.56 -15.16
C ASP A 152 5.31 -4.58 -15.35
N ILE A 153 5.44 -3.33 -14.88
CA ILE A 153 4.44 -2.28 -15.13
C ILE A 153 4.22 -2.07 -16.63
N PHE A 154 5.30 -1.96 -17.41
CA PHE A 154 5.24 -1.76 -18.85
C PHE A 154 4.50 -2.90 -19.58
N GLU A 155 4.69 -4.15 -19.15
CA GLU A 155 3.96 -5.30 -19.70
C GLU A 155 2.44 -5.15 -19.49
N GLY A 156 2.03 -4.64 -18.33
CA GLY A 156 0.64 -4.33 -18.01
C GLY A 156 0.01 -3.27 -18.90
N TRP A 157 0.78 -2.33 -19.46
CA TRP A 157 0.21 -1.25 -20.30
C TRP A 157 -0.46 -1.76 -21.56
N LYS A 158 0.09 -2.80 -22.19
CA LYS A 158 -0.49 -3.42 -23.40
C LYS A 158 -1.84 -4.05 -23.09
N ILE A 159 -1.96 -4.71 -21.94
CA ILE A 159 -3.21 -5.32 -21.48
C ILE A 159 -4.24 -4.24 -21.19
N TYR A 160 -3.85 -3.14 -20.53
CA TYR A 160 -4.77 -2.03 -20.29
C TYR A 160 -5.30 -1.43 -21.60
N ARG A 161 -4.41 -1.18 -22.57
CA ARG A 161 -4.78 -0.67 -23.89
C ARG A 161 -5.86 -1.55 -24.55
N GLN A 162 -5.64 -2.87 -24.56
CA GLN A 162 -6.61 -3.81 -25.12
C GLN A 162 -7.96 -3.79 -24.40
N LEU A 163 -7.96 -3.70 -23.07
CA LEU A 163 -9.20 -3.61 -22.28
C LEU A 163 -9.95 -2.30 -22.57
N LEU A 164 -9.20 -1.20 -22.66
CA LEU A 164 -9.77 0.12 -22.94
C LEU A 164 -10.35 0.20 -24.35
N ASP A 165 -9.70 -0.41 -25.36
CA ASP A 165 -10.22 -0.46 -26.73
C ASP A 165 -11.47 -1.34 -26.87
N LYS A 166 -11.53 -2.45 -26.13
CA LYS A 166 -12.67 -3.38 -26.18
C LYS A 166 -13.91 -2.89 -25.42
N SER A 167 -13.75 -1.96 -24.47
CA SER A 167 -14.83 -1.51 -23.62
C SER A 167 -15.24 -0.07 -23.94
N PRO A 168 -16.32 0.18 -24.71
CA PRO A 168 -16.72 1.54 -25.13
C PRO A 168 -16.92 2.49 -23.94
N ILE A 169 -17.55 2.00 -22.87
CA ILE A 169 -17.92 2.78 -21.69
C ILE A 169 -16.77 2.98 -20.68
N MET A 170 -15.62 2.37 -20.91
CA MET A 170 -14.48 2.46 -19.99
C MET A 170 -13.75 3.80 -20.12
N ARG A 171 -13.49 4.41 -18.96
CA ARG A 171 -12.72 5.66 -18.83
C ARG A 171 -11.24 5.44 -19.08
N GLY A 172 -10.65 6.31 -19.90
CA GLY A 172 -9.20 6.44 -20.03
C GLY A 172 -8.57 7.24 -18.87
N ASN A 173 -7.31 7.63 -19.01
CA ASN A 173 -6.57 8.44 -18.04
C ASN A 173 -6.54 7.83 -16.62
N GLN A 174 -6.37 6.51 -16.54
CA GLN A 174 -6.27 5.78 -15.27
C GLN A 174 -5.00 4.92 -15.19
N ILE A 175 -3.92 5.25 -15.92
CA ILE A 175 -2.70 4.43 -15.98
C ILE A 175 -2.13 4.13 -14.59
N HIS A 176 -2.07 5.11 -13.68
CA HIS A 176 -1.50 4.88 -12.34
C HIS A 176 -2.36 3.90 -11.54
N THR A 177 -3.68 4.03 -11.62
CA THR A 177 -4.63 3.11 -10.98
C THR A 177 -4.51 1.70 -11.57
N TRP A 178 -4.41 1.62 -12.90
CA TRP A 178 -4.19 0.36 -13.60
C TRP A 178 -2.88 -0.30 -13.15
N ASN A 179 -1.77 0.43 -13.10
CA ASN A 179 -0.46 -0.10 -12.68
C ASN A 179 -0.55 -0.76 -11.30
N GLY A 180 -1.30 -0.18 -10.35
CA GLY A 180 -1.54 -0.78 -9.04
C GLY A 180 -2.30 -2.10 -9.11
N LYS A 181 -3.43 -2.13 -9.85
CA LYS A 181 -4.23 -3.34 -10.04
C LYS A 181 -3.48 -4.43 -10.80
N TRP A 182 -2.72 -4.04 -11.82
CA TRP A 182 -1.86 -4.91 -12.60
C TRP A 182 -0.85 -5.61 -11.71
N LEU A 183 -0.03 -4.87 -10.96
CA LEU A 183 0.99 -5.46 -10.08
C LEU A 183 0.36 -6.38 -9.03
N ASN A 184 -0.77 -6.00 -8.45
CA ASN A 184 -1.45 -6.84 -7.46
C ASN A 184 -1.94 -8.18 -8.03
N LYS A 185 -2.40 -8.18 -9.28
CA LYS A 185 -2.82 -9.41 -9.97
C LYS A 185 -1.63 -10.21 -10.49
N HIS A 186 -0.67 -9.54 -11.12
CA HIS A 186 0.52 -10.16 -11.71
C HIS A 186 1.38 -10.86 -10.65
N TYR A 187 1.46 -10.30 -9.43
CA TYR A 187 2.14 -10.91 -8.29
C TYR A 187 1.23 -11.78 -7.41
N ASP A 188 0.03 -12.14 -7.86
CA ASP A 188 -0.82 -13.09 -7.14
C ASP A 188 -0.25 -14.51 -7.29
N THR A 189 0.15 -15.10 -6.17
CA THR A 189 0.74 -16.44 -6.14
C THR A 189 -0.30 -17.56 -6.21
N ILE A 190 -1.58 -17.23 -5.98
CA ILE A 190 -2.69 -18.18 -5.91
C ILE A 190 -3.46 -18.16 -7.24
N ASP A 191 -3.90 -16.97 -7.65
CA ASP A 191 -4.70 -16.78 -8.85
C ASP A 191 -3.84 -16.21 -9.99
N LYS A 192 -3.30 -17.12 -10.80
CA LYS A 192 -2.47 -16.79 -11.98
C LYS A 192 -3.28 -16.44 -13.22
N SER A 193 -4.61 -16.41 -13.16
CA SER A 193 -5.42 -15.96 -14.30
C SER A 193 -5.12 -14.49 -14.61
N LEU A 194 -5.33 -14.04 -15.83
CA LEU A 194 -5.33 -12.61 -16.17
C LEU A 194 -6.77 -12.07 -16.26
N ASP A 195 -7.63 -12.51 -15.34
CA ASP A 195 -8.97 -11.97 -15.20
C ASP A 195 -8.97 -10.70 -14.32
N PHE A 196 -9.46 -9.61 -14.91
CA PHE A 196 -9.60 -8.29 -14.29
C PHE A 196 -11.07 -7.89 -14.09
N SER A 197 -12.05 -8.77 -14.34
CA SER A 197 -13.48 -8.47 -14.22
C SER A 197 -13.86 -7.78 -12.90
N GLY A 198 -13.27 -8.21 -11.78
CA GLY A 198 -13.51 -7.66 -10.44
C GLY A 198 -12.73 -6.39 -10.07
N VAL A 199 -12.02 -5.74 -11.00
CA VAL A 199 -11.27 -4.50 -10.70
C VAL A 199 -12.00 -3.22 -11.14
N PHE A 200 -13.14 -3.38 -11.82
CA PHE A 200 -13.91 -2.28 -12.39
C PHE A 200 -15.18 -2.01 -11.60
N SER A 201 -15.56 -0.75 -11.51
CA SER A 201 -16.87 -0.30 -11.02
C SER A 201 -17.53 0.60 -12.07
N THR A 202 -18.86 0.65 -12.07
CA THR A 202 -19.62 1.50 -13.01
C THR A 202 -20.31 2.62 -12.23
N LYS A 203 -20.06 3.87 -12.64
CA LYS A 203 -20.68 5.07 -12.08
C LYS A 203 -21.13 5.99 -13.21
N ASP A 204 -22.38 6.47 -13.14
CA ASP A 204 -22.99 7.34 -14.16
C ASP A 204 -22.88 6.78 -15.60
N GLY A 205 -22.96 5.44 -15.76
CA GLY A 205 -22.81 4.77 -17.06
C GLY A 205 -21.37 4.69 -17.58
N ILE A 206 -20.38 5.06 -16.76
CA ILE A 206 -18.95 5.00 -17.10
C ILE A 206 -18.29 3.93 -16.23
N MET A 207 -17.53 3.05 -16.87
CA MET A 207 -16.72 2.04 -16.20
C MET A 207 -15.36 2.64 -15.80
N GLU A 208 -15.01 2.55 -14.53
CA GLU A 208 -13.76 3.06 -13.95
C GLU A 208 -13.00 1.94 -13.23
N ILE A 209 -11.68 2.10 -13.15
CA ILE A 209 -10.84 1.20 -12.35
C ILE A 209 -10.89 1.61 -10.87
N ASP A 210 -11.19 0.66 -9.99
CA ASP A 210 -11.12 0.89 -8.55
C ASP A 210 -9.67 1.12 -8.11
N VAL A 211 -9.45 2.05 -7.18
CA VAL A 211 -8.11 2.30 -6.66
C VAL A 211 -7.72 1.24 -5.63
N LEU A 212 -6.53 0.65 -5.78
CA LEU A 212 -6.02 -0.39 -4.89
C LEU A 212 -5.57 0.21 -3.53
N PRO A 213 -5.95 -0.40 -2.38
CA PRO A 213 -5.38 -0.04 -1.09
C PRO A 213 -3.86 -0.20 -1.07
N TRP A 214 -3.15 0.79 -0.54
CA TRP A 214 -1.69 0.81 -0.50
C TRP A 214 -1.10 -0.41 0.22
N ALA A 215 -1.74 -0.89 1.29
CA ALA A 215 -1.32 -2.06 2.05
C ALA A 215 -1.31 -3.35 1.18
N GLN A 216 -2.33 -3.54 0.35
CA GLN A 216 -2.42 -4.71 -0.54
C GLN A 216 -1.34 -4.68 -1.61
N LEU A 217 -1.06 -3.50 -2.19
CA LEU A 217 0.04 -3.33 -3.13
C LEU A 217 1.37 -3.76 -2.49
N LEU A 218 1.65 -3.29 -1.28
CA LEU A 218 2.90 -3.62 -0.59
C LEU A 218 2.99 -5.10 -0.23
N VAL A 219 1.89 -5.76 0.14
CA VAL A 219 1.86 -7.21 0.35
C VAL A 219 2.19 -7.94 -0.96
N ALA A 220 1.57 -7.55 -2.09
CA ALA A 220 1.85 -8.14 -3.39
C ALA A 220 3.31 -7.98 -3.80
N ILE A 221 3.85 -6.75 -3.75
CA ILE A 221 5.26 -6.46 -4.04
C ILE A 221 6.19 -7.24 -3.08
N SER A 222 5.84 -7.30 -1.79
CA SER A 222 6.67 -8.00 -0.80
C SER A 222 6.79 -9.49 -1.09
N ARG A 223 5.77 -10.14 -1.66
CA ARG A 223 5.83 -11.58 -2.00
C ARG A 223 6.73 -11.84 -3.20
N HIS A 224 6.71 -10.95 -4.19
CA HIS A 224 7.51 -11.07 -5.41
C HIS A 224 8.99 -10.72 -5.15
N PHE A 225 9.27 -9.54 -4.61
CA PHE A 225 10.63 -9.06 -4.41
C PHE A 225 11.19 -9.49 -3.07
N GLN A 226 12.26 -10.30 -3.10
CA GLN A 226 12.97 -10.78 -1.90
C GLN A 226 13.74 -9.67 -1.15
N ASP A 227 13.97 -8.52 -1.80
CA ASP A 227 14.69 -7.38 -1.22
C ASP A 227 13.99 -6.86 0.05
N PRO A 228 14.70 -6.74 1.19
CA PRO A 228 14.13 -6.20 2.41
C PRO A 228 13.74 -4.72 2.31
N LYS A 229 14.30 -3.94 1.38
CA LYS A 229 14.08 -2.48 1.28
C LYS A 229 13.86 -2.02 -0.15
N MET A 230 12.81 -1.25 -0.38
CA MET A 230 12.55 -0.56 -1.64
C MET A 230 12.40 0.93 -1.39
N MET A 231 12.90 1.78 -2.28
CA MET A 231 12.69 3.23 -2.18
C MET A 231 11.58 3.63 -3.15
N GLY A 232 10.61 4.41 -2.69
CA GLY A 232 9.60 5.00 -3.57
C GLY A 232 9.51 6.51 -3.38
N TYR A 233 9.39 7.24 -4.49
CA TYR A 233 9.07 8.66 -4.46
C TYR A 233 7.55 8.84 -4.48
N VAL A 234 7.01 9.44 -3.42
CA VAL A 234 5.57 9.56 -3.18
C VAL A 234 5.11 11.00 -3.46
N TYR A 235 4.14 11.14 -4.36
CA TYR A 235 3.64 12.43 -4.84
C TYR A 235 2.22 12.31 -5.42
N ASN A 236 1.61 13.46 -5.71
CA ASN A 236 0.40 13.60 -6.52
C ASN A 236 0.61 14.78 -7.48
N ILE A 237 0.30 14.58 -8.76
CA ILE A 237 0.16 15.66 -9.74
C ILE A 237 -1.32 15.80 -10.08
N GLY A 238 -1.86 17.00 -9.89
CA GLY A 238 -3.28 17.28 -10.06
C GLY A 238 -3.53 18.77 -10.19
N GLN A 239 -4.63 19.27 -9.60
CA GLN A 239 -4.88 20.72 -9.52
C GLN A 239 -3.84 21.42 -8.63
N THR A 240 -3.42 20.75 -7.57
CA THR A 240 -2.33 21.17 -6.69
C THR A 240 -1.37 20.00 -6.57
N ASN A 241 -0.12 20.20 -6.95
CA ASN A 241 0.91 19.19 -6.80
C ASN A 241 1.21 18.99 -5.31
N THR A 242 1.27 17.74 -4.88
CA THR A 242 1.66 17.36 -3.52
C THR A 242 2.87 16.46 -3.59
N THR A 243 3.91 16.74 -2.81
CA THR A 243 5.08 15.86 -2.69
C THR A 243 5.25 15.50 -1.23
N ILE A 244 5.33 14.19 -0.94
CA ILE A 244 5.77 13.70 0.36
C ILE A 244 7.28 13.48 0.33
N GLY A 245 7.81 12.94 -0.77
CA GLY A 245 9.24 12.72 -0.98
C GLY A 245 9.61 11.25 -1.06
N PHE A 246 10.89 10.95 -0.78
CA PHE A 246 11.41 9.59 -0.82
C PHE A 246 11.09 8.84 0.47
N ILE A 247 10.39 7.71 0.34
CA ILE A 247 9.97 6.87 1.45
C ILE A 247 10.61 5.48 1.30
N PRO A 248 11.36 5.01 2.30
CA PRO A 248 11.81 3.62 2.35
C PRO A 248 10.65 2.71 2.74
N PHE A 249 10.41 1.69 1.92
CA PHE A 249 9.48 0.59 2.14
C PHE A 249 10.25 -0.63 2.64
N VAL A 250 9.98 -1.07 3.87
CA VAL A 250 10.61 -2.22 4.51
C VAL A 250 9.70 -3.43 4.35
N LEU A 251 9.95 -4.23 3.32
CA LEU A 251 9.01 -5.24 2.81
C LEU A 251 9.06 -6.56 3.58
N GLN A 252 10.23 -6.96 4.10
CA GLN A 252 10.41 -8.26 4.74
C GLN A 252 9.48 -8.47 5.96
N PRO A 253 9.32 -7.53 6.90
CA PRO A 253 8.36 -7.68 8.00
C PRO A 253 6.90 -7.77 7.54
N ILE A 254 6.54 -7.09 6.45
CA ILE A 254 5.21 -7.15 5.85
C ILE A 254 4.96 -8.56 5.29
N ARG A 255 5.92 -9.12 4.55
CA ARG A 255 5.85 -10.50 4.06
C ARG A 255 5.70 -11.50 5.19
N LYS A 256 6.53 -11.38 6.24
CA LYS A 256 6.47 -12.27 7.41
C LYS A 256 5.10 -12.23 8.08
N ALA A 257 4.48 -11.07 8.23
CA ALA A 257 3.13 -10.97 8.79
C ALA A 257 2.09 -11.72 7.91
N ASN A 258 2.23 -11.62 6.58
CA ASN A 258 1.38 -12.38 5.67
C ASN A 258 1.60 -13.90 5.78
N GLU A 259 2.85 -14.35 5.85
CA GLU A 259 3.22 -15.76 6.04
C GLU A 259 2.71 -16.32 7.37
N LEU A 260 2.84 -15.55 8.46
CA LEU A 260 2.29 -15.90 9.78
C LEU A 260 0.78 -16.07 9.72
N TYR A 261 0.06 -15.17 9.03
CA TYR A 261 -1.39 -15.31 8.87
C TYR A 261 -1.76 -16.65 8.22
N VAL A 262 -1.11 -16.96 7.08
CA VAL A 262 -1.37 -18.22 6.37
C VAL A 262 -1.02 -19.43 7.23
N ARG A 263 0.06 -19.37 8.00
CA ARG A 263 0.49 -20.46 8.90
C ARG A 263 -0.52 -20.74 10.01
N TYR A 264 -1.03 -19.70 10.69
CA TYR A 264 -1.91 -19.89 11.85
C TYR A 264 -3.38 -20.04 11.49
N PHE A 265 -3.83 -19.45 10.36
CA PHE A 265 -5.25 -19.33 10.04
C PHE A 265 -5.63 -19.82 8.63
N GLY A 266 -4.66 -20.29 7.86
CA GLY A 266 -4.87 -20.80 6.51
C GLY A 266 -4.98 -19.70 5.45
N ILE A 267 -5.00 -20.13 4.19
CA ILE A 267 -4.96 -19.24 3.03
C ILE A 267 -6.33 -18.65 2.67
N ASP A 268 -7.41 -19.38 2.96
CA ASP A 268 -8.78 -19.05 2.52
C ASP A 268 -9.23 -17.64 2.95
N ARG A 269 -8.82 -17.23 4.15
CA ARG A 269 -9.19 -15.92 4.74
C ARG A 269 -8.09 -14.88 4.64
N ASN A 270 -6.94 -15.23 4.09
CA ASN A 270 -5.78 -14.34 4.02
C ASN A 270 -6.09 -13.08 3.20
N ARG A 271 -6.77 -13.22 2.06
CA ARG A 271 -7.14 -12.08 1.21
C ARG A 271 -8.02 -11.07 1.94
N ASP A 272 -8.97 -11.53 2.75
CA ASP A 272 -9.85 -10.65 3.53
C ASP A 272 -9.12 -10.03 4.71
N ALA A 273 -8.26 -10.77 5.39
CA ALA A 273 -7.41 -10.24 6.44
C ALA A 273 -6.46 -9.14 5.94
N MET A 274 -5.83 -9.33 4.78
CA MET A 274 -4.92 -8.35 4.18
C MET A 274 -5.62 -7.04 3.82
N LYS A 275 -6.95 -7.01 3.69
CA LYS A 275 -7.73 -5.76 3.55
C LYS A 275 -7.75 -4.93 4.84
N LEU A 276 -7.56 -5.55 6.00
CA LEU A 276 -7.59 -4.89 7.31
C LEU A 276 -6.24 -4.30 7.70
N PHE A 277 -5.14 -4.79 7.15
CA PHE A 277 -3.81 -4.22 7.41
C PHE A 277 -3.69 -2.81 6.80
N GLY A 278 -2.98 -1.93 7.51
CA GLY A 278 -2.73 -0.56 7.07
C GLY A 278 -3.96 0.34 7.06
N THR A 279 -4.96 0.01 7.88
CA THR A 279 -6.21 0.77 7.98
C THR A 279 -6.27 1.71 9.17
N ALA A 280 -5.34 1.59 10.14
CA ALA A 280 -5.30 2.46 11.32
C ALA A 280 -4.97 3.92 10.98
N MET A 281 -4.16 4.14 9.93
CA MET A 281 -3.78 5.46 9.45
C MET A 281 -3.80 5.53 7.92
N GLY A 282 -4.08 6.72 7.37
CA GLY A 282 -4.01 6.94 5.92
C GLY A 282 -2.57 6.92 5.39
N PHE A 283 -2.40 6.59 4.11
CA PHE A 283 -1.08 6.40 3.48
C PHE A 283 -0.14 7.61 3.66
N SER A 284 -0.61 8.83 3.43
CA SER A 284 0.20 10.04 3.60
C SER A 284 0.68 10.23 5.04
N LYS A 285 -0.18 9.88 6.01
CA LYS A 285 0.19 9.94 7.44
C LYS A 285 1.22 8.86 7.78
N ALA A 286 1.07 7.64 7.23
CA ALA A 286 2.06 6.58 7.39
C ALA A 286 3.42 6.99 6.82
N CYS A 287 3.46 7.65 5.65
CA CYS A 287 4.70 8.16 5.08
C CYS A 287 5.39 9.19 5.99
N SER A 288 4.62 10.01 6.73
CA SER A 288 5.18 11.01 7.65
C SER A 288 5.95 10.40 8.83
N GLU A 289 5.83 9.09 9.07
CA GLU A 289 6.63 8.37 10.08
C GLU A 289 8.05 8.02 9.59
N GLY A 290 8.43 8.44 8.38
CA GLY A 290 9.78 8.34 7.83
C GLY A 290 10.11 7.02 7.13
N SER A 291 9.32 5.97 7.37
CA SER A 291 9.40 4.71 6.61
C SER A 291 8.06 3.97 6.65
N ILE A 292 7.82 3.13 5.65
CA ILE A 292 6.65 2.24 5.63
C ILE A 292 7.13 0.81 5.84
N GLY A 293 6.81 0.26 7.00
CA GLY A 293 7.04 -1.14 7.35
C GLY A 293 5.86 -1.69 8.13
N LEU A 294 6.08 -2.75 8.91
CA LEU A 294 5.01 -3.44 9.64
C LEU A 294 4.19 -2.52 10.54
N LYS A 295 4.81 -1.53 11.19
CA LYS A 295 4.10 -0.57 12.05
C LYS A 295 3.00 0.20 11.29
N ALA A 296 3.30 0.64 10.06
CA ALA A 296 2.32 1.32 9.21
C ALA A 296 1.14 0.41 8.84
N MET A 297 1.36 -0.91 8.83
CA MET A 297 0.35 -1.92 8.54
C MET A 297 -0.61 -2.17 9.71
N GLU A 298 -0.60 -1.35 10.78
CA GLU A 298 -1.53 -1.49 11.90
C GLU A 298 -3.00 -1.50 11.43
N PRO A 299 -3.80 -2.48 11.88
CA PRO A 299 -5.22 -2.53 11.56
C PRO A 299 -6.04 -1.61 12.48
N LYS A 300 -7.05 -0.95 11.92
CA LYS A 300 -7.87 0.05 12.60
C LYS A 300 -8.58 -0.53 13.81
N GLY A 301 -8.44 0.14 14.96
CA GLY A 301 -9.11 -0.22 16.22
C GLY A 301 -8.23 -0.99 17.20
N LEU A 302 -7.09 -1.54 16.76
CA LEU A 302 -6.18 -2.29 17.63
C LEU A 302 -5.58 -1.43 18.75
N SER A 303 -5.24 -0.16 18.46
CA SER A 303 -4.66 0.76 19.44
C SER A 303 -5.47 0.96 20.73
N GLU A 304 -6.79 0.79 20.71
CA GLU A 304 -7.60 0.89 21.93
C GLU A 304 -7.26 -0.21 22.94
N PHE A 305 -7.02 -1.43 22.48
CA PHE A 305 -6.68 -2.57 23.34
C PHE A 305 -5.27 -2.42 23.94
N MET A 306 -4.34 -1.85 23.17
CA MET A 306 -2.97 -1.60 23.62
C MET A 306 -2.89 -0.44 24.61
N LYS A 307 -3.53 0.70 24.32
CA LYS A 307 -3.39 1.93 25.11
C LYS A 307 -4.29 1.96 26.35
N LYS A 308 -5.52 1.44 26.25
CA LYS A 308 -6.51 1.50 27.33
C LYS A 308 -6.63 0.19 28.12
N GLY A 309 -5.90 -0.85 27.73
CA GLY A 309 -6.00 -2.16 28.38
C GLY A 309 -7.37 -2.83 28.22
N LYS A 310 -8.16 -2.41 27.23
CA LYS A 310 -9.49 -2.95 26.96
C LYS A 310 -9.40 -4.46 26.74
N ILE A 311 -10.28 -5.23 27.36
CA ILE A 311 -10.39 -6.68 27.13
C ILE A 311 -11.28 -6.90 25.90
N PRO A 312 -10.81 -7.62 24.87
CA PRO A 312 -11.60 -7.85 23.67
C PRO A 312 -12.74 -8.85 23.94
N VAL A 313 -13.83 -8.72 23.18
CA VAL A 313 -14.98 -9.63 23.24
C VAL A 313 -14.97 -10.49 21.99
N TYR A 314 -14.93 -11.81 22.16
CA TYR A 314 -14.84 -12.77 21.06
C TYR A 314 -16.17 -13.51 20.89
N LYS A 315 -16.78 -13.42 19.71
CA LYS A 315 -18.04 -14.10 19.37
C LYS A 315 -17.83 -15.00 18.15
N LEU A 316 -18.28 -16.25 18.23
CA LEU A 316 -18.04 -17.30 17.23
C LEU A 316 -18.93 -17.22 15.98
N ASP A 317 -20.06 -16.52 16.08
CA ASP A 317 -21.06 -16.38 15.02
C ASP A 317 -20.71 -15.29 14.00
N ASP A 318 -19.79 -14.38 14.33
CA ASP A 318 -19.40 -13.24 13.50
C ASP A 318 -18.10 -13.51 12.73
N LYS A 319 -18.23 -13.97 11.49
CA LYS A 319 -17.09 -14.30 10.61
C LYS A 319 -16.16 -13.11 10.37
N GLU A 320 -16.70 -11.89 10.23
CA GLU A 320 -15.89 -10.69 10.01
C GLU A 320 -15.08 -10.34 11.25
N ARG A 321 -15.69 -10.43 12.44
CA ARG A 321 -14.95 -10.26 13.70
C ARG A 321 -13.87 -11.29 13.89
N ILE A 322 -14.08 -12.54 13.50
CA ILE A 322 -13.03 -13.57 13.57
C ILE A 322 -11.83 -13.18 12.70
N ILE A 323 -12.06 -12.73 11.47
CA ILE A 323 -10.97 -12.29 10.58
C ILE A 323 -10.24 -11.09 11.19
N GLN A 324 -10.97 -10.13 11.75
CA GLN A 324 -10.39 -8.99 12.45
C GLN A 324 -9.55 -9.41 13.66
N PHE A 325 -10.06 -10.32 14.49
CA PHE A 325 -9.39 -10.84 15.67
C PHE A 325 -8.08 -11.54 15.31
N ASN A 326 -8.14 -12.42 14.31
CA ASN A 326 -6.97 -13.12 13.76
C ASN A 326 -5.95 -12.12 13.21
N THR A 327 -6.40 -11.10 12.48
CA THR A 327 -5.54 -10.05 11.93
C THR A 327 -4.81 -9.29 13.04
N TYR A 328 -5.52 -8.95 14.13
CA TYR A 328 -4.92 -8.30 15.30
C TYR A 328 -3.85 -9.18 15.94
N GLN A 329 -4.15 -10.46 16.19
CA GLN A 329 -3.19 -11.38 16.78
C GLN A 329 -1.92 -11.53 15.91
N ILE A 330 -2.06 -11.64 14.59
CA ILE A 330 -0.92 -11.76 13.68
C ILE A 330 -0.09 -10.49 13.63
N TRP A 331 -0.72 -9.32 13.58
CA TRP A 331 0.02 -8.07 13.59
C TRP A 331 0.82 -7.91 14.90
N LEU A 332 0.21 -8.24 16.06
CA LEU A 332 0.89 -8.23 17.36
C LEU A 332 2.06 -9.20 17.39
N LEU A 333 1.88 -10.44 16.93
CA LEU A 333 2.93 -11.45 16.87
C LEU A 333 4.09 -11.00 15.95
N ALA A 334 3.76 -10.43 14.80
CA ALA A 334 4.74 -9.92 13.86
C ALA A 334 5.53 -8.75 14.45
N MET A 335 4.89 -7.86 15.21
CA MET A 335 5.58 -6.75 15.93
C MET A 335 6.51 -7.27 17.02
N LEU A 336 6.12 -8.35 17.71
CA LEU A 336 6.96 -9.01 18.71
C LEU A 336 8.18 -9.71 18.08
N ASN A 337 8.10 -10.09 16.81
CA ASN A 337 9.15 -10.76 16.04
C ASN A 337 9.74 -12.00 16.75
N ASN A 338 8.90 -12.72 17.50
CA ASN A 338 9.24 -13.95 18.19
C ASN A 338 8.01 -14.86 18.27
N GLU A 339 7.96 -15.87 17.40
CA GLU A 339 6.83 -16.79 17.29
C GLU A 339 6.58 -17.61 18.57
N LYS A 340 7.61 -17.85 19.39
CA LYS A 340 7.45 -18.58 20.67
C LYS A 340 6.51 -17.85 21.64
N LEU A 341 6.38 -16.53 21.52
CA LEU A 341 5.48 -15.74 22.35
C LEU A 341 4.00 -16.02 22.04
N TRP A 342 3.68 -16.60 20.89
CA TRP A 342 2.33 -17.07 20.60
C TRP A 342 1.89 -18.16 21.57
N GLU A 343 2.66 -19.26 21.64
CA GLU A 343 2.33 -20.38 22.53
C GLU A 343 2.40 -19.95 23.98
N LYS A 344 3.39 -19.13 24.36
CA LYS A 344 3.47 -18.60 25.73
C LYS A 344 2.27 -17.74 26.11
N ALA A 345 1.81 -16.84 25.23
CA ALA A 345 0.61 -16.05 25.51
C ALA A 345 -0.64 -16.93 25.65
N LYS A 346 -0.73 -18.03 24.90
CA LYS A 346 -1.82 -19.00 24.97
C LYS A 346 -1.77 -19.84 26.26
N GLU A 347 -0.60 -20.37 26.62
CA GLU A 347 -0.37 -21.09 27.89
C GLU A 347 -0.79 -20.21 29.08
N PHE A 348 -0.32 -18.97 29.09
CA PHE A 348 -0.66 -17.97 30.10
C PHE A 348 -2.16 -17.66 30.16
N ALA A 349 -2.84 -17.55 29.02
CA ALA A 349 -4.28 -17.37 28.99
C ALA A 349 -5.03 -18.58 29.58
N CYS A 350 -4.56 -19.81 29.32
CA CYS A 350 -5.11 -21.03 29.93
C CYS A 350 -4.88 -21.05 31.46
N SER A 351 -3.68 -20.71 31.94
CA SER A 351 -3.39 -20.65 33.38
C SER A 351 -4.28 -19.62 34.10
N LEU A 352 -4.55 -18.48 33.47
CA LEU A 352 -5.49 -17.49 34.02
C LEU A 352 -6.93 -18.02 34.06
N GLN A 353 -7.39 -18.74 33.03
CA GLN A 353 -8.71 -19.38 33.03
C GLN A 353 -8.83 -20.44 34.14
N ALA A 354 -7.79 -21.27 34.30
CA ALA A 354 -7.74 -22.30 35.33
C ALA A 354 -7.78 -21.69 36.73
N PHE A 355 -6.99 -20.64 36.98
CA PHE A 355 -7.04 -19.87 38.23
C PHE A 355 -8.44 -19.33 38.51
N GLY A 356 -9.11 -18.74 37.51
CA GLY A 356 -10.47 -18.21 37.66
C GLY A 356 -11.53 -19.26 38.01
N SER A 357 -11.26 -20.55 37.74
CA SER A 357 -12.21 -21.66 37.93
C SER A 357 -12.01 -22.44 39.23
N GLY A 358 -10.93 -22.21 39.99
CA GLY A 358 -10.58 -22.99 41.19
C GLY A 358 -10.30 -22.15 42.45
N GLY A 359 -9.89 -22.84 43.53
CA GLY A 359 -9.19 -22.34 44.74
C GLY A 359 -10.03 -21.81 45.94
N LYS A 360 -9.34 -21.25 46.96
CA LYS A 360 -9.89 -20.82 48.27
C LYS A 360 -10.77 -19.55 48.29
N VAL A 361 -10.43 -18.51 47.53
CA VAL A 361 -11.26 -17.28 47.37
C VAL A 361 -12.46 -17.54 46.46
N GLY A 362 -13.60 -16.87 46.71
CA GLY A 362 -14.78 -17.01 45.86
C GLY A 362 -14.54 -16.60 44.40
N ARG A 363 -15.21 -17.27 43.46
CA ARG A 363 -15.07 -17.10 42.00
C ARG A 363 -15.04 -15.62 41.54
N THR A 364 -15.89 -14.78 42.11
CA THR A 364 -15.97 -13.34 41.77
C THR A 364 -14.68 -12.59 42.11
N GLY A 365 -14.01 -12.92 43.23
CA GLY A 365 -12.76 -12.29 43.63
C GLY A 365 -11.64 -12.59 42.64
N ARG A 366 -11.49 -13.86 42.24
CA ARG A 366 -10.48 -14.28 41.24
C ARG A 366 -10.73 -13.68 39.87
N THR A 367 -11.98 -13.65 39.40
CA THR A 367 -12.33 -12.99 38.13
C THR A 367 -11.95 -11.50 38.14
N ASN A 368 -12.12 -10.81 39.27
CA ASN A 368 -11.72 -9.42 39.41
C ASN A 368 -10.19 -9.25 39.39
N MET A 369 -9.42 -10.16 40.01
CA MET A 369 -7.96 -10.15 39.95
C MET A 369 -7.46 -10.33 38.50
N ILE A 370 -8.01 -11.31 37.79
CA ILE A 370 -7.68 -11.55 36.37
C ILE A 370 -8.02 -10.31 35.53
N LYS A 371 -9.19 -9.69 35.77
CA LYS A 371 -9.59 -8.47 35.06
C LYS A 371 -8.57 -7.34 35.27
N LYS A 372 -8.18 -7.05 36.52
CA LYS A 372 -7.18 -6.02 36.80
C LYS A 372 -5.83 -6.32 36.14
N LEU A 373 -5.37 -7.58 36.19
CA LEU A 373 -4.15 -8.02 35.50
C LEU A 373 -4.25 -7.77 34.00
N LEU A 374 -5.33 -8.20 33.37
CA LEU A 374 -5.55 -8.03 31.93
C LEU A 374 -5.72 -6.56 31.55
N GLU A 375 -6.18 -5.68 32.44
CA GLU A 375 -6.27 -4.23 32.17
C GLU A 375 -4.90 -3.52 32.23
N ALA A 376 -3.84 -4.17 32.74
CA ALA A 376 -2.53 -3.57 32.86
C ALA A 376 -1.85 -3.33 31.50
N THR A 377 -1.44 -2.10 31.22
CA THR A 377 -0.86 -1.70 29.91
C THR A 377 0.67 -1.59 29.91
N ASN A 378 1.31 -1.77 31.07
CA ASN A 378 2.75 -1.63 31.24
C ASN A 378 3.30 -2.68 32.20
N LYS A 379 4.62 -2.88 32.14
CA LYS A 379 5.35 -3.91 32.89
C LYS A 379 5.12 -3.80 34.41
N LYS A 380 5.23 -2.60 34.97
CA LYS A 380 5.12 -2.36 36.42
C LYS A 380 3.75 -2.81 36.94
N ASN A 381 2.68 -2.23 36.36
CA ASN A 381 1.32 -2.54 36.79
C ASN A 381 0.99 -4.03 36.59
N PHE A 382 1.45 -4.65 35.49
CA PHE A 382 1.19 -6.06 35.26
C PHE A 382 1.84 -6.96 36.33
N ILE A 383 3.11 -6.71 36.68
CA ILE A 383 3.81 -7.50 37.71
C ILE A 383 3.19 -7.28 39.10
N GLU A 384 2.76 -6.06 39.42
CA GLU A 384 2.05 -5.76 40.67
C GLU A 384 0.76 -6.60 40.77
N GLN A 385 -0.08 -6.61 39.72
CA GLN A 385 -1.31 -7.40 39.70
C GLN A 385 -1.04 -8.92 39.66
N LEU A 386 0.05 -9.36 39.02
CA LEU A 386 0.43 -10.76 38.96
C LEU A 386 0.82 -11.31 40.34
N THR A 387 1.45 -10.48 41.17
CA THR A 387 1.86 -10.84 42.54
C THR A 387 0.64 -11.18 43.41
N GLU A 388 -0.47 -10.45 43.24
CA GLU A 388 -1.74 -10.76 43.92
C GLU A 388 -2.26 -12.15 43.54
N ILE A 389 -2.16 -12.53 42.26
CA ILE A 389 -2.59 -13.85 41.77
C ILE A 389 -1.70 -14.97 42.28
N VAL A 390 -0.37 -14.77 42.28
CA VAL A 390 0.60 -15.76 42.77
C VAL A 390 0.33 -16.10 44.24
N GLY A 391 0.08 -15.10 45.09
CA GLY A 391 -0.21 -15.31 46.51
C GLY A 391 -1.47 -16.14 46.79
N GLU A 392 -2.40 -16.21 45.83
CA GLU A 392 -3.68 -16.94 45.93
C GLU A 392 -3.71 -18.25 45.13
N SER A 393 -2.61 -18.56 44.42
CA SER A 393 -2.46 -19.75 43.57
C SER A 393 -1.76 -20.88 44.32
N GLU A 394 -2.20 -22.12 44.09
CA GLU A 394 -1.54 -23.32 44.64
C GLU A 394 -0.36 -23.79 43.77
N SER A 395 -0.28 -23.33 42.52
CA SER A 395 0.82 -23.53 41.57
C SER A 395 1.33 -22.18 41.09
N SER A 396 2.55 -21.79 41.48
CA SER A 396 3.17 -20.51 41.14
C SER A 396 4.05 -20.56 39.89
N ASN A 397 4.48 -21.76 39.46
CA ASN A 397 5.51 -21.92 38.43
C ASN A 397 5.16 -21.24 37.08
N GLU A 398 3.92 -21.39 36.59
CA GLU A 398 3.52 -20.75 35.33
C GLU A 398 3.46 -19.22 35.43
N PHE A 399 3.07 -18.69 36.60
CA PHE A 399 3.01 -17.25 36.85
C PHE A 399 4.41 -16.65 37.07
N GLU A 400 5.34 -17.39 37.66
CA GLU A 400 6.75 -17.02 37.74
C GLU A 400 7.40 -16.96 36.36
N GLU A 401 7.12 -17.94 35.49
CA GLU A 401 7.58 -17.91 34.10
C GLU A 401 7.01 -16.69 33.36
N MET A 402 5.72 -16.37 33.56
CA MET A 402 5.09 -15.18 33.02
C MET A 402 5.80 -13.89 33.46
N ALA A 403 6.09 -13.76 34.75
CA ALA A 403 6.84 -12.62 35.27
C ALA A 403 8.23 -12.50 34.64
N SER A 404 8.93 -13.64 34.50
CA SER A 404 10.28 -13.71 33.91
C SER A 404 10.28 -13.26 32.44
N ILE A 405 9.36 -13.77 31.62
CA ILE A 405 9.24 -13.39 30.21
C ILE A 405 8.97 -11.88 30.07
N LEU A 406 8.06 -11.32 30.86
CA LEU A 406 7.80 -9.88 30.84
C LEU A 406 8.99 -9.06 31.33
N HIS A 407 9.68 -9.52 32.37
CA HIS A 407 10.82 -8.81 32.93
C HIS A 407 11.94 -8.67 31.89
N LEU A 408 12.27 -9.76 31.20
CA LEU A 408 13.31 -9.81 30.16
C LEU A 408 12.90 -9.16 28.83
N MET A 409 11.60 -8.92 28.63
CA MET A 409 11.09 -8.30 27.40
C MET A 409 11.46 -6.81 27.30
N PRO A 410 11.90 -6.33 26.12
CA PRO A 410 12.06 -4.89 25.85
C PRO A 410 10.77 -4.12 26.15
N THR A 411 10.88 -2.94 26.76
CA THR A 411 9.72 -2.15 27.20
C THR A 411 8.73 -1.87 26.07
N ASP A 412 9.21 -1.62 24.86
CA ASP A 412 8.37 -1.35 23.68
C ASP A 412 7.56 -2.57 23.22
N ASN A 413 8.01 -3.78 23.56
CA ASN A 413 7.32 -5.02 23.21
C ASN A 413 6.22 -5.39 24.22
N VAL A 414 6.28 -4.86 25.44
CA VAL A 414 5.34 -5.21 26.52
C VAL A 414 3.88 -4.92 26.12
N PRO A 415 3.51 -3.75 25.57
CA PRO A 415 2.13 -3.49 25.15
C PRO A 415 1.61 -4.47 24.09
N TYR A 416 2.48 -4.94 23.19
CA TYR A 416 2.11 -5.92 22.16
C TYR A 416 1.85 -7.29 22.79
N PHE A 417 2.73 -7.76 23.68
CA PHE A 417 2.57 -9.06 24.34
C PHE A 417 1.35 -9.10 25.25
N LEU A 418 1.15 -8.06 26.07
CA LEU A 418 -0.01 -7.96 26.95
C LEU A 418 -1.31 -7.94 26.15
N THR A 419 -1.34 -7.26 25.01
CA THR A 419 -2.50 -7.30 24.13
C THR A 419 -2.68 -8.69 23.51
N LEU A 420 -1.62 -9.35 23.03
CA LEU A 420 -1.71 -10.70 22.50
C LEU A 420 -2.30 -11.68 23.54
N LEU A 421 -1.85 -11.59 24.79
CA LEU A 421 -2.41 -12.36 25.92
C LEU A 421 -3.92 -12.11 26.11
N ARG A 422 -4.38 -10.85 26.11
CA ARG A 422 -5.81 -10.52 26.20
C ARG A 422 -6.62 -11.17 25.08
N PHE A 423 -6.08 -11.18 23.86
CA PHE A 423 -6.73 -11.77 22.71
C PHE A 423 -6.84 -13.29 22.86
N HIS A 424 -5.78 -13.99 23.26
CA HIS A 424 -5.86 -15.43 23.57
C HIS A 424 -6.84 -15.72 24.69
N TYR A 425 -6.81 -14.94 25.78
CA TYR A 425 -7.72 -15.11 26.90
C TYR A 425 -9.19 -14.99 26.49
N ALA A 426 -9.54 -14.00 25.66
CA ALA A 426 -10.91 -13.83 25.18
C ALA A 426 -11.38 -14.98 24.28
N VAL A 427 -10.50 -15.53 23.43
CA VAL A 427 -10.82 -16.70 22.59
C VAL A 427 -11.07 -17.94 23.45
N ILE A 428 -10.23 -18.14 24.47
CA ILE A 428 -10.32 -19.30 25.38
C ILE A 428 -11.57 -19.22 26.27
N ASN A 429 -11.93 -18.02 26.74
CA ASN A 429 -13.05 -17.82 27.67
C ASN A 429 -14.42 -17.61 27.01
N LYS A 430 -14.51 -17.71 25.66
CA LYS A 430 -15.75 -17.75 24.85
C LYS A 430 -16.96 -17.11 25.56
N HIS A 431 -16.87 -15.80 25.81
CA HIS A 431 -17.94 -15.05 26.46
C HIS A 431 -19.05 -14.67 25.47
#